data_AF-A0A538Q9C0-F1
#
_entry.id   AF-A0A538Q9C0-F1
#
_cell.length_a   1.000
_cell.length_b   1.000
_cell.length_c   1.000
_cell.angle_alpha   90.00
_cell.angle_beta   90.00
_cell.angle_gamma   90.00
#
_symmetry.space_group_name_H-M   'P 1'
#
loop_
_entity.id
_entity.type
_entity.pdbx_description
1 polymer ?
#
loop_
_entity_poly.entity_id
_entity_poly.type
_entity_poly.pdbx_seq_one_letter_code
_entity_poly.pdbx_strand_id
1 'polypeptide(L)'
;MIRASLGPDWRDGKFFATAGRLWYQRGMIRIAALAALAGLTALAALAGRANADDAGQGALRIEVAVGQTVERDVGFAIGLLCDDLTIVRAELRASTPESNAFSVTGVKEGTTMCRVGTAPSRPSHVFEIHVVAARRRR
;
A
#
# COMPACT_ATOMS: atom_id res chain seq x y z
N MET A 1 23.60 79.23 13.36
CA MET A 1 22.52 80.09 13.92
C MET A 1 21.19 79.50 13.43
N ILE A 2 20.16 79.50 14.29
CA ILE A 2 18.76 79.02 14.12
C ILE A 2 18.49 77.58 14.60
N ARG A 3 17.32 77.44 15.23
CA ARG A 3 16.87 76.63 16.37
C ARG A 3 15.47 76.08 16.04
N ALA A 4 15.06 74.99 16.71
CA ALA A 4 13.69 74.46 16.87
C ALA A 4 13.06 73.77 15.62
N SER A 5 12.17 72.77 15.71
CA SER A 5 11.08 72.55 16.69
C SER A 5 10.59 71.09 16.77
N LEU A 6 9.98 70.76 17.91
CA LEU A 6 9.30 69.52 18.31
C LEU A 6 8.00 69.20 17.53
N GLY A 7 7.68 67.88 17.43
CA GLY A 7 6.36 67.21 17.67
C GLY A 7 5.13 67.58 16.81
N PRO A 8 4.29 66.59 16.41
CA PRO A 8 3.11 66.17 17.21
C PRO A 8 2.83 64.64 17.15
N ASP A 9 2.48 63.99 18.26
CA ASP A 9 1.15 63.79 18.88
C ASP A 9 0.29 62.71 18.19
N TRP A 10 0.44 61.46 18.64
CA TRP A 10 -0.31 60.27 18.20
C TRP A 10 -1.45 59.99 19.18
N ARG A 11 -2.58 60.66 18.97
CA ARG A 11 -3.88 60.30 19.57
C ARG A 11 -4.78 59.66 18.52
N ASP A 12 -5.64 58.76 19.00
CA ASP A 12 -6.83 58.18 18.35
C ASP A 12 -6.73 56.76 17.74
N GLY A 13 -6.66 55.78 18.64
CA GLY A 13 -6.84 54.35 18.37
C GLY A 13 -8.30 53.88 18.27
N LYS A 14 -9.06 54.38 17.27
CA LYS A 14 -10.44 53.88 17.03
C LYS A 14 -10.79 53.49 15.58
N PHE A 15 -9.86 53.58 14.62
CA PHE A 15 -10.17 53.27 13.22
C PHE A 15 -9.90 51.83 12.75
N PHE A 16 -9.17 51.01 13.52
CA PHE A 16 -8.75 49.68 13.05
C PHE A 16 -9.67 48.51 13.45
N ALA A 17 -10.73 48.74 14.23
CA ALA A 17 -11.54 47.64 14.78
C ALA A 17 -12.64 47.11 13.83
N THR A 18 -12.99 47.82 12.76
CA THR A 18 -14.18 47.49 11.93
C THR A 18 -13.87 46.96 10.53
N ALA A 19 -12.63 47.10 10.04
CA ALA A 19 -12.26 46.66 8.69
C ALA A 19 -11.81 45.19 8.59
N GLY A 20 -11.35 44.59 9.69
CA GLY A 20 -10.85 43.20 9.70
C GLY A 20 -11.93 42.12 9.66
N ARG A 21 -13.17 42.41 10.11
CA ARG A 21 -14.25 41.41 10.17
C ARG A 21 -14.89 41.10 8.81
N LEU A 22 -14.83 42.00 7.84
CA LEU A 22 -15.42 41.80 6.52
C LEU A 22 -14.54 40.95 5.58
N TRP A 23 -13.21 40.97 5.79
CA TRP A 23 -12.27 40.19 4.99
C TRP A 23 -12.21 38.71 5.40
N TYR A 24 -12.53 38.39 6.66
CA TYR A 24 -12.51 37.02 7.15
C TYR A 24 -13.71 36.17 6.68
N GLN A 25 -14.86 36.80 6.39
CA GLN A 25 -16.07 36.07 5.98
C GLN A 25 -16.10 35.65 4.51
N ARG A 26 -15.26 36.23 3.64
CA ARG A 26 -15.27 35.97 2.18
C ARG A 26 -14.32 34.86 1.73
N GLY A 27 -13.34 34.48 2.56
CA GLY A 27 -12.36 33.41 2.26
C GLY A 27 -12.83 31.99 2.58
N MET A 28 -13.73 31.82 3.56
CA MET A 28 -14.10 30.48 4.05
C MET A 28 -15.14 29.73 3.21
N ILE A 29 -15.84 30.39 2.29
CA ILE A 29 -16.87 29.73 1.46
C ILE A 29 -16.25 28.85 0.35
N ARG A 30 -14.99 29.10 -0.06
CA ARG A 30 -14.33 28.33 -1.13
C ARG A 30 -13.63 27.06 -0.65
N ILE A 31 -13.34 26.92 0.64
CA ILE A 31 -12.64 25.73 1.17
C ILE A 31 -13.62 24.59 1.45
N ALA A 32 -14.88 24.89 1.79
CA ALA A 32 -15.89 23.86 2.07
C ALA A 32 -16.32 23.06 0.83
N ALA A 33 -16.23 23.63 -0.38
CA ALA A 33 -16.66 22.96 -1.61
C ALA A 33 -15.70 21.87 -2.13
N LEU A 34 -14.42 21.92 -1.76
CA LEU A 34 -13.42 20.91 -2.16
C LEU A 34 -13.36 19.70 -1.21
N ALA A 35 -13.89 19.83 0.01
CA ALA A 35 -13.92 18.73 0.98
C ALA A 35 -15.01 17.67 0.70
N ALA A 36 -16.06 18.02 -0.06
CA ALA A 36 -17.18 17.10 -0.32
C ALA A 36 -16.92 16.09 -1.46
N LEU A 37 -15.95 16.34 -2.34
CA LEU A 37 -15.60 15.44 -3.46
C LEU A 37 -14.40 14.52 -3.16
N ALA A 38 -13.63 14.78 -2.11
CA ALA A 38 -12.53 13.91 -1.67
C ALA A 38 -12.97 12.79 -0.70
N GLY A 39 -14.16 12.87 -0.12
CA GLY A 39 -14.67 11.87 0.83
C GLY A 39 -15.19 10.58 0.19
N LEU A 40 -15.54 10.59 -1.10
CA LEU A 40 -16.17 9.44 -1.78
C LEU A 40 -15.20 8.56 -2.59
N THR A 41 -13.95 8.98 -2.77
CA THR A 41 -12.91 8.19 -3.47
C THR A 41 -11.93 7.49 -2.52
N ALA A 42 -12.05 7.69 -1.20
CA ALA A 42 -11.16 7.07 -0.21
C ALA A 42 -11.55 5.63 0.19
N LEU A 43 -12.75 5.14 -0.16
CA LEU A 43 -13.19 3.78 0.19
C LEU A 43 -12.77 2.69 -0.81
N ALA A 44 -12.28 3.04 -2.00
CA ALA A 44 -11.89 2.07 -3.03
C ALA A 44 -10.41 1.63 -2.95
N ALA A 45 -9.62 2.19 -2.04
CA ALA A 45 -8.19 1.91 -1.92
C ALA A 45 -7.83 0.85 -0.85
N LEU A 46 -8.81 0.16 -0.26
CA LEU A 46 -8.60 -0.84 0.80
C LEU A 46 -8.65 -2.30 0.29
N ALA A 47 -8.13 -2.56 -0.91
CA ALA A 47 -8.05 -3.92 -1.47
C ALA A 47 -6.64 -4.31 -1.97
N GLY A 48 -5.62 -3.52 -1.66
CA GLY A 48 -4.25 -3.76 -2.12
C GLY A 48 -3.19 -3.31 -1.13
N ARG A 49 -3.25 -3.80 0.12
CA ARG A 49 -2.04 -3.82 0.94
C ARG A 49 -1.12 -4.89 0.37
N ALA A 50 -0.26 -4.49 -0.56
CA ALA A 50 1.01 -5.15 -0.75
C ALA A 50 1.76 -5.03 0.59
N ASN A 51 1.77 -6.12 1.36
CA ASN A 51 2.67 -6.22 2.49
C ASN A 51 4.09 -6.10 1.94
N ALA A 52 4.81 -5.09 2.41
CA ALA A 52 6.26 -5.08 2.35
C ALA A 52 6.70 -6.25 3.23
N ASP A 53 7.12 -7.35 2.60
CA ASP A 53 7.63 -8.52 3.31
C ASP A 53 9.00 -8.16 3.89
N ASP A 54 9.01 -7.92 5.19
CA ASP A 54 10.19 -8.04 6.04
C ASP A 54 10.84 -9.40 5.77
N ALA A 55 12.09 -9.37 5.31
CA ALA A 55 12.94 -10.53 5.09
C ALA A 55 13.35 -11.17 6.44
N GLY A 56 12.38 -11.76 7.14
CA GLY A 56 12.58 -12.66 8.27
C GLY A 56 12.68 -14.10 7.76
N GLN A 57 13.74 -14.80 8.16
CA GLN A 57 14.08 -16.18 7.79
C GLN A 57 13.12 -17.23 8.39
N GLY A 58 11.81 -17.07 8.19
CA GLY A 58 10.78 -18.08 8.41
C GLY A 58 10.21 -18.54 7.07
N ALA A 59 9.64 -19.75 7.02
CA ALA A 59 8.88 -20.17 5.84
C ALA A 59 7.77 -19.14 5.56
N LEU A 60 7.77 -18.56 4.36
CA LEU A 60 6.79 -17.55 3.99
C LEU A 60 5.43 -18.23 3.83
N ARG A 61 4.47 -17.88 4.67
CA ARG A 61 3.15 -18.51 4.66
C ARG A 61 2.26 -17.88 3.59
N ILE A 62 1.71 -18.71 2.70
CA ILE A 62 0.74 -18.29 1.67
C ILE A 62 -0.59 -18.96 1.99
N GLU A 63 -1.62 -18.16 2.24
CA GLU A 63 -2.99 -18.65 2.35
C GLU A 63 -3.71 -18.44 1.02
N VAL A 64 -4.29 -19.50 0.47
CA VAL A 64 -5.01 -19.48 -0.82
C VAL A 64 -6.29 -20.28 -0.70
N ALA A 65 -7.40 -19.77 -1.25
CA ALA A 65 -8.63 -20.54 -1.30
C ALA A 65 -8.63 -21.51 -2.49
N VAL A 66 -9.34 -22.62 -2.39
CA VAL A 66 -9.55 -23.53 -3.53
C VAL A 66 -10.12 -22.76 -4.73
N GLY A 67 -9.47 -22.92 -5.89
CA GLY A 67 -9.80 -22.23 -7.14
C GLY A 67 -9.33 -20.78 -7.21
N GLN A 68 -8.57 -20.28 -6.24
CA GLN A 68 -7.91 -18.97 -6.29
C GLN A 68 -6.44 -19.12 -6.61
N THR A 69 -5.89 -18.09 -7.24
CA THR A 69 -4.46 -17.98 -7.58
C THR A 69 -3.85 -16.80 -6.85
N VAL A 70 -2.67 -17.01 -6.26
CA VAL A 70 -1.85 -15.96 -5.65
C VAL A 70 -0.51 -15.94 -6.35
N GLU A 71 0.02 -14.74 -6.59
CA GLU A 71 1.34 -14.55 -7.19
C GLU A 71 2.29 -13.86 -6.20
N ARG A 72 3.58 -14.23 -6.29
CA ARG A 72 4.68 -13.66 -5.52
C ARG A 72 5.87 -13.44 -6.44
N ASP A 73 6.50 -12.28 -6.35
CA ASP A 73 7.82 -12.08 -6.93
C ASP A 73 8.85 -12.80 -6.05
N VAL A 74 9.65 -13.65 -6.66
CA VAL A 74 10.69 -14.45 -5.98
C VAL A 74 12.08 -14.10 -6.50
N GLY A 75 12.21 -13.01 -7.27
CA GLY A 75 13.42 -12.67 -7.99
C GLY A 75 13.79 -13.77 -8.99
N PHE A 76 15.06 -13.85 -9.36
CA PHE A 76 15.54 -14.88 -10.29
C PHE A 76 15.53 -16.27 -9.65
N ALA A 77 14.68 -17.15 -10.17
CA ALA A 77 14.56 -18.53 -9.75
C ALA A 77 14.54 -19.46 -10.98
N ILE A 78 15.23 -20.59 -10.86
CA ILE A 78 15.40 -21.57 -11.95
C ILE A 78 14.76 -22.93 -11.65
N GLY A 79 14.07 -23.06 -10.52
CA GLY A 79 13.40 -24.30 -10.15
C GLY A 79 12.29 -24.09 -9.15
N LEU A 80 11.35 -25.03 -9.18
CA LEU A 80 10.17 -25.10 -8.37
C LEU A 80 9.98 -26.57 -7.96
N LEU A 81 9.85 -26.82 -6.67
CA LEU A 81 9.58 -28.14 -6.12
C LEU A 81 8.53 -28.01 -5.03
N CYS A 82 7.45 -28.79 -5.12
CA CYS A 82 6.41 -28.86 -4.10
C CYS A 82 6.25 -30.29 -3.61
N ASP A 83 5.97 -30.47 -2.32
CA ASP A 83 5.83 -31.79 -1.71
C ASP A 83 4.58 -32.52 -2.22
N ASP A 84 3.44 -31.81 -2.37
CA ASP A 84 2.19 -32.39 -2.83
C ASP A 84 1.48 -31.49 -3.88
N LEU A 85 1.54 -31.91 -5.14
CA LEU A 85 0.87 -31.25 -6.27
C LEU A 85 -0.63 -31.56 -6.38
N THR A 86 -1.18 -32.44 -5.53
CA THR A 86 -2.63 -32.67 -5.46
C THR A 86 -3.36 -31.59 -4.67
N ILE A 87 -2.63 -30.85 -3.83
CA ILE A 87 -3.13 -29.74 -3.01
C ILE A 87 -3.05 -28.41 -3.77
N VAL A 88 -1.99 -28.20 -4.55
CA VAL A 88 -1.73 -26.95 -5.27
C VAL A 88 -1.28 -27.20 -6.71
N ARG A 89 -1.62 -26.25 -7.59
CA ARG A 89 -0.95 -26.09 -8.88
C ARG A 89 -0.01 -24.90 -8.77
N ALA A 90 1.29 -25.17 -8.83
CA ALA A 90 2.32 -24.16 -8.70
C ALA A 90 3.05 -23.99 -10.04
N GLU A 91 3.30 -22.74 -10.44
CA GLU A 91 4.02 -22.42 -11.65
C GLU A 91 5.05 -21.32 -11.38
N LEU A 92 6.15 -21.35 -12.13
CA LEU A 92 7.17 -20.31 -12.10
C LEU A 92 7.24 -19.70 -13.50
N ARG A 93 6.92 -18.40 -13.60
CA ARG A 93 6.86 -17.67 -14.86
C ARG A 93 7.94 -16.60 -14.87
N ALA A 94 8.60 -16.39 -16.00
CA ALA A 94 9.47 -15.22 -16.15
C ALA A 94 8.60 -13.96 -16.11
N SER A 95 8.93 -13.03 -15.22
CA SER A 95 8.25 -11.73 -15.12
C SER A 95 9.08 -10.65 -15.81
N THR A 96 10.37 -10.60 -15.49
CA THR A 96 11.38 -9.75 -16.14
C THR A 96 12.61 -10.58 -16.50
N PRO A 97 13.60 -10.03 -17.22
CA PRO A 97 14.87 -10.73 -17.46
C PRO A 97 15.61 -11.12 -16.18
N GLU A 98 15.34 -10.45 -15.06
CA GLU A 98 16.03 -10.62 -13.78
C GLU A 98 15.13 -11.20 -12.68
N SER A 99 13.84 -11.43 -12.95
CA SER A 99 12.88 -11.90 -11.95
C SER A 99 11.83 -12.87 -12.49
N ASN A 100 11.37 -13.74 -11.60
CA ASN A 100 10.33 -14.71 -11.83
C ASN A 100 9.15 -14.44 -10.90
N ALA A 101 7.95 -14.61 -11.44
CA ALA A 101 6.72 -14.67 -10.67
C ALA A 101 6.41 -16.13 -10.32
N PHE A 102 6.29 -16.41 -9.03
CA PHE A 102 5.78 -17.66 -8.49
C PHE A 102 4.26 -17.55 -8.35
N SER A 103 3.51 -18.36 -9.10
CA SER A 103 2.05 -18.41 -9.03
C SER A 103 1.59 -19.73 -8.42
N VAL A 104 0.63 -19.65 -7.51
CA VAL A 104 0.08 -20.78 -6.77
C VAL A 104 -1.43 -20.74 -6.86
N THR A 105 -2.02 -21.80 -7.39
CA THR A 105 -3.46 -22.03 -7.41
C THR A 105 -3.84 -23.13 -6.43
N GLY A 106 -4.79 -22.86 -5.53
CA GLY A 106 -5.34 -23.88 -4.63
C GLY A 106 -6.19 -24.90 -5.39
N VAL A 107 -5.88 -26.19 -5.26
CA VAL A 107 -6.61 -27.30 -5.92
C VAL A 107 -7.50 -28.03 -4.92
N LYS A 108 -6.96 -28.34 -3.75
CA LYS A 108 -7.65 -29.07 -2.67
C LYS A 108 -7.24 -28.51 -1.32
N GLU A 109 -8.15 -28.55 -0.35
CA GLU A 109 -7.84 -28.15 1.03
C GLU A 109 -6.71 -29.01 1.62
N GLY A 110 -5.78 -28.35 2.30
CA GLY A 110 -4.60 -28.99 2.83
C GLY A 110 -3.43 -28.03 3.02
N THR A 111 -2.28 -28.57 3.39
CA THR A 111 -1.04 -27.79 3.51
C THR A 111 0.06 -28.51 2.76
N THR A 112 0.88 -27.76 2.01
CA THR A 112 2.06 -28.29 1.32
C THR A 112 3.20 -27.29 1.42
N MET A 113 4.43 -27.78 1.37
CA MET A 113 5.61 -26.93 1.23
C MET A 113 6.00 -26.81 -0.24
N CYS A 114 6.40 -25.63 -0.67
CA CYS A 114 7.02 -25.41 -1.97
C CYS A 114 8.32 -24.65 -1.82
N ARG A 115 9.38 -25.18 -2.43
CA ARG A 115 10.68 -24.54 -2.55
C ARG A 115 10.81 -23.91 -3.94
N VAL A 116 11.22 -22.65 -3.96
CA VAL A 116 11.47 -21.87 -5.18
C VAL A 116 12.91 -21.39 -5.16
N GLY A 117 13.66 -21.71 -6.22
CA GLY A 117 15.05 -21.30 -6.40
C GLY A 117 16.05 -22.44 -6.31
N THR A 118 16.98 -22.47 -7.27
CA THR A 118 18.03 -23.49 -7.40
C THR A 118 19.35 -22.91 -7.92
N ALA A 119 19.49 -21.58 -8.00
CA ALA A 119 20.76 -20.99 -8.39
C ALA A 119 21.73 -21.09 -7.19
N PRO A 120 22.92 -21.73 -7.33
CA PRO A 120 23.82 -22.01 -6.21
C PRO A 120 24.25 -20.78 -5.41
N SER A 121 24.24 -19.61 -6.03
CA SER A 121 24.64 -18.33 -5.45
C SER A 121 23.47 -17.46 -4.98
N ARG A 122 22.22 -17.93 -5.06
CA ARG A 122 21.03 -17.15 -4.67
C ARG A 122 20.22 -17.86 -3.59
N PRO A 123 19.53 -17.11 -2.71
CA PRO A 123 18.66 -17.71 -1.71
C PRO A 123 17.54 -18.52 -2.37
N SER A 124 17.25 -19.69 -1.82
CA SER A 124 15.99 -20.40 -2.08
C SER A 124 14.92 -19.86 -1.14
N HIS A 125 13.72 -19.62 -1.67
CA HIS A 125 12.54 -19.34 -0.86
C HIS A 125 11.80 -20.64 -0.57
N VAL A 126 11.32 -20.78 0.66
CA VAL A 126 10.47 -21.91 1.06
C VAL A 126 9.15 -21.32 1.55
N PHE A 127 8.07 -21.78 0.92
CA PHE A 127 6.71 -21.35 1.21
C PHE A 127 5.93 -22.48 1.88
N GLU A 128 5.27 -22.16 2.99
CA GLU A 128 4.21 -23.00 3.55
C GLU A 128 2.89 -22.55 2.94
N ILE A 129 2.28 -23.39 2.11
CA ILE A 129 1.04 -23.05 1.42
C ILE A 129 -0.11 -23.72 2.14
N HIS A 130 -1.02 -22.91 2.68
CA HIS A 130 -2.25 -23.37 3.31
C HIS A 130 -3.43 -23.12 2.39
N VAL A 131 -4.06 -24.20 1.92
CA VAL A 131 -5.23 -24.13 1.05
C VAL A 131 -6.50 -24.27 1.87
N VAL A 132 -7.32 -23.22 1.86
CA VAL A 132 -8.60 -23.15 2.58
C VAL A 132 -9.79 -23.35 1.63
N ALA A 133 -10.96 -23.64 2.21
CA ALA A 133 -12.20 -23.80 1.46
C ALA A 133 -12.48 -22.63 0.50
N ALA A 134 -13.12 -22.93 -0.63
CA ALA A 134 -13.49 -21.92 -1.62
C ALA A 134 -14.34 -20.81 -0.98
N ARG A 135 -14.00 -19.54 -1.25
CA ARG A 135 -14.82 -18.42 -0.82
C ARG A 135 -16.17 -18.46 -1.53
N ARG A 136 -17.27 -18.63 -0.78
CA ARG A 136 -18.63 -18.44 -1.30
C ARG A 136 -18.75 -17.00 -1.78
N ARG A 137 -18.99 -16.81 -3.08
CA ARG A 137 -19.43 -15.52 -3.64
C ARG A 137 -20.81 -15.22 -3.05
N ARG A 138 -20.90 -14.22 -2.19
CA ARG A 138 -22.18 -13.66 -1.72
C ARG A 138 -22.67 -12.62 -2.69
#